data_AF-A0A2U8WPY0-F1
#
_entry.id   AF-A0A2U8WPY0-F1
#
_cell.length_a   1.000
_cell.length_b   1.000
_cell.length_c   1.000
_cell.angle_alpha   90.00
_cell.angle_beta   90.00
_cell.angle_gamma   90.00
#
_symmetry.space_group_name_H-M   'P 1'
#
loop_
_entity.id
_entity.type
_entity.pdbx_description
1 polymer ?
#
loop_
_entity_poly.entity_id
_entity_poly.type
_entity_poly.pdbx_seq_one_letter_code
_entity_poly.pdbx_strand_id
1 'polypeptide(L)'
;MTNVIPFPRTAAGISATRIPRAEFERLAELALDVVDRIILLLDEADGDAEAEDGGDCEPSLGAPEGHASQIIWLRGGDDDREHDTAPIATWSE
;
A
#
# COMPACT_ATOMS: atom_id res chain seq x y z
N MET A 1 -39.97 6.28 8.70
CA MET A 1 -40.20 4.83 8.43
C MET A 1 -38.82 4.19 8.31
N THR A 2 -38.42 3.35 9.26
CA THR A 2 -37.07 2.77 9.30
C THR A 2 -37.05 1.45 8.55
N ASN A 3 -36.32 1.39 7.44
CA ASN A 3 -36.17 0.17 6.66
C ASN A 3 -35.02 -0.65 7.25
N VAL A 4 -35.35 -1.69 8.03
CA VAL A 4 -34.34 -2.60 8.59
C VAL A 4 -34.03 -3.65 7.54
N ILE A 5 -32.85 -3.57 6.94
CA ILE A 5 -32.36 -4.57 5.99
C ILE A 5 -31.63 -5.66 6.80
N PRO A 6 -32.19 -6.88 6.92
CA PRO A 6 -31.51 -7.96 7.61
C PRO A 6 -30.29 -8.40 6.78
N PHE A 7 -29.15 -8.56 7.45
CA PHE A 7 -28.00 -9.19 6.83
C PHE A 7 -28.36 -10.63 6.44
N PRO A 8 -28.02 -11.09 5.22
CA PRO A 8 -28.17 -12.48 4.87
C PRO A 8 -27.26 -13.28 5.82
N ARG A 9 -27.87 -14.08 6.71
CA ARG A 9 -27.13 -15.17 7.36
C ARG A 9 -26.63 -16.03 6.22
N THR A 10 -25.34 -15.97 5.95
CA THR A 10 -24.68 -16.90 5.03
C THR A 10 -25.16 -18.30 5.41
N ALA A 11 -25.72 -18.97 4.40
CA ALA A 11 -26.28 -20.30 4.50
C ALA A 11 -25.35 -21.20 5.31
N ALA A 12 -25.92 -21.96 6.25
CA ALA A 12 -25.33 -23.09 6.96
C ALA A 12 -23.80 -23.14 6.90
N GLY A 13 -23.13 -22.66 7.95
CA GLY A 13 -21.67 -22.58 8.03
C GLY A 13 -21.01 -23.77 7.35
N ILE A 14 -20.05 -23.49 6.47
CA ILE A 14 -19.35 -24.46 5.63
C ILE A 14 -19.12 -25.71 6.46
N SER A 15 -19.87 -26.78 6.16
CA SER A 15 -19.79 -28.01 6.92
C SER A 15 -18.42 -28.59 6.65
N ALA A 16 -17.49 -28.38 7.59
CA ALA A 16 -16.16 -28.95 7.50
C ALA A 16 -16.32 -30.47 7.38
N THR A 17 -15.85 -31.02 6.26
CA THR A 17 -15.77 -32.46 6.09
C THR A 17 -14.94 -33.02 7.23
N ARG A 18 -15.54 -33.89 8.05
CA ARG A 18 -14.79 -34.56 9.12
C ARG A 18 -13.82 -35.53 8.48
N ILE A 19 -12.54 -35.24 8.62
CA ILE A 19 -11.45 -36.12 8.19
C ILE A 19 -10.79 -36.78 9.41
N PRO A 20 -10.25 -38.00 9.26
CA PRO A 20 -9.42 -38.61 10.30
C PRO A 20 -8.23 -37.72 10.67
N ARG A 21 -7.82 -37.77 11.94
CA ARG A 21 -6.71 -36.95 12.46
C ARG A 21 -5.41 -37.11 11.65
N ALA A 22 -5.04 -38.34 11.32
CA ALA A 22 -3.83 -38.61 10.52
C ALA A 22 -3.90 -37.99 9.12
N GLU A 23 -5.09 -37.92 8.52
CA GLU A 23 -5.28 -37.27 7.23
C GLU A 23 -5.19 -35.74 7.36
N PHE A 24 -5.75 -35.17 8.43
CA PHE A 24 -5.59 -33.75 8.75
C PHE A 24 -4.12 -33.37 8.92
N GLU A 25 -3.36 -34.16 9.69
CA GLU A 25 -1.93 -33.91 9.95
C GLU A 25 -1.13 -33.93 8.64
N ARG A 26 -1.36 -34.93 7.77
CA ARG A 26 -0.73 -34.99 6.43
C ARG A 26 -1.07 -33.77 5.56
N LEU A 27 -2.34 -33.34 5.57
CA LEU A 27 -2.77 -32.17 4.80
C LEU A 27 -2.21 -30.87 5.36
N ALA A 28 -2.06 -30.77 6.68
CA ALA A 28 -1.47 -29.62 7.34
C ALA A 28 0.02 -29.49 6.99
N GLU A 29 0.78 -30.59 7.02
CA GLU A 29 2.18 -30.60 6.59
C GLU A 29 2.33 -30.15 5.13
N LEU A 30 1.53 -30.73 4.22
CA LEU A 30 1.53 -30.33 2.81
C LEU A 30 1.18 -28.85 2.63
N ALA A 31 0.21 -28.34 3.40
CA ALA A 31 -0.17 -26.94 3.32
C ALA A 31 0.95 -26.00 3.77
N LEU A 32 1.69 -26.37 4.82
CA LEU A 32 2.85 -25.61 5.28
C LEU A 32 3.97 -25.59 4.23
N ASP A 33 4.27 -26.73 3.61
CA ASP A 33 5.26 -26.79 2.52
C ASP A 33 4.89 -25.88 1.33
N VAL A 34 3.59 -25.80 1.01
CA VAL A 34 3.09 -24.91 -0.04
C VAL A 34 3.21 -23.45 0.37
N VAL A 35 2.94 -23.11 1.64
CA VAL A 35 3.11 -21.73 2.15
C VAL A 35 4.57 -21.31 2.07
N ASP A 36 5.52 -22.16 2.47
CA ASP A 36 6.95 -21.87 2.36
C ASP A 36 7.37 -21.63 0.91
N ARG A 37 6.83 -22.42 -0.03
CA ARG A 37 7.06 -22.20 -1.46
C ARG A 37 6.51 -20.85 -1.95
N ILE A 38 5.34 -20.44 -1.46
CA ILE A 38 4.75 -19.14 -1.81
C ILE A 38 5.61 -18.00 -1.27
N ILE A 39 6.06 -18.09 -0.01
CA ILE A 39 6.93 -17.08 0.60
C ILE A 39 8.21 -16.91 -0.23
N LEU A 40 8.87 -18.01 -0.59
CA LEU A 40 10.07 -17.96 -1.43
C LEU A 40 9.83 -17.28 -2.78
N LEU A 41 8.68 -17.52 -3.41
CA LEU A 41 8.32 -16.89 -4.68
C LEU A 41 8.00 -15.40 -4.51
N LEU A 42 7.41 -15.01 -3.38
CA LEU A 42 7.13 -13.61 -3.07
C LEU A 42 8.44 -12.86 -2.78
N ASP A 43 9.35 -13.45 -2.00
CA ASP A 43 10.67 -12.88 -1.72
C ASP A 43 11.50 -12.71 -3.00
N GLU A 44 11.43 -13.66 -3.93
CA GLU A 44 12.08 -13.54 -5.24
C GLU A 44 11.47 -12.41 -6.09
N ALA A 45 10.16 -12.16 -5.92
CA ALA A 45 9.43 -11.15 -6.68
C ALA A 45 9.51 -9.73 -6.08
N ASP A 46 9.78 -9.59 -4.79
CA ASP A 46 9.80 -8.30 -4.07
C ASP A 46 10.94 -7.37 -4.56
N GLY A 47 11.92 -7.92 -5.30
CA GLY A 47 13.01 -7.15 -5.88
C GLY A 47 13.98 -6.63 -4.81
N ASP A 48 14.81 -5.64 -5.19
CA ASP A 48 15.69 -4.96 -4.24
C ASP A 48 14.98 -3.70 -3.73
N ALA A 49 14.66 -3.68 -2.43
CA ALA A 49 13.99 -2.55 -1.78
C ALA A 49 14.81 -1.26 -1.84
N GLU A 50 16.13 -1.36 -2.06
CA GLU A 50 17.03 -0.23 -2.22
C GLU A 50 17.26 0.15 -3.69
N ALA A 51 16.64 -0.58 -4.64
CA ALA A 51 16.72 -0.26 -6.06
C ALA A 51 15.66 0.77 -6.45
N GLU A 52 15.94 2.04 -6.17
CA GLU A 52 15.22 3.17 -6.78
C GLU A 52 15.75 3.40 -8.21
N ASP A 53 14.86 3.47 -9.20
CA ASP A 53 15.22 3.84 -10.58
C ASP A 53 15.65 5.31 -10.61
N GLY A 54 16.96 5.55 -10.59
CA GLY A 54 17.54 6.89 -10.60
C GLY A 54 18.31 7.27 -9.32
N GLY A 55 18.24 6.51 -8.24
CA GLY A 55 19.00 6.80 -7.00
C GLY A 55 18.80 8.25 -6.52
N ASP A 56 19.89 8.99 -6.30
CA ASP A 56 19.88 10.40 -5.88
C ASP A 56 19.55 11.41 -7.00
N CYS A 57 19.14 10.93 -8.18
CA CYS A 57 18.71 11.78 -9.29
C CYS A 57 17.30 12.34 -9.09
N GLU A 58 16.51 11.74 -8.20
CA GLU A 58 15.24 12.30 -7.80
C GLU A 58 15.43 13.49 -6.83
N PRO A 59 14.60 14.54 -6.93
CA PRO A 59 14.62 15.60 -5.94
C PRO A 59 14.29 15.02 -4.57
N SER A 60 14.91 15.55 -3.50
CA SER A 60 14.62 15.06 -2.14
C SER A 60 13.12 15.16 -1.82
N LEU A 61 12.60 14.29 -0.94
CA LEU A 61 11.17 14.29 -0.56
C LEU A 61 10.68 15.65 0.00
N GLY A 62 11.62 16.50 0.47
CA GLY A 62 11.34 17.87 0.92
C GLY A 62 11.66 18.96 -0.10
N ALA A 63 12.01 18.61 -1.34
CA ALA A 63 12.30 19.56 -2.40
C ALA A 63 11.01 20.30 -2.79
N PRO A 64 11.06 21.64 -2.96
CA PRO A 64 9.91 22.36 -3.46
C PRO A 64 9.59 21.94 -4.89
N GLU A 65 8.36 21.52 -5.13
CA GLU A 65 7.76 21.24 -6.44
C GLU A 65 7.28 22.53 -7.13
N GLY A 66 7.55 23.70 -6.54
CA GLY A 66 7.20 25.02 -7.09
C GLY A 66 5.86 25.56 -6.59
N HIS A 67 5.22 24.92 -5.61
CA HIS A 67 4.01 25.45 -4.98
C HIS A 67 4.34 26.66 -4.08
N ALA A 68 3.47 27.68 -4.11
CA ALA A 68 3.67 28.92 -3.37
C ALA A 68 3.83 28.68 -1.86
N SER A 69 3.03 27.77 -1.29
CA SER A 69 3.10 27.37 0.12
C SER A 69 4.45 26.73 0.48
N GLN A 70 5.00 25.87 -0.38
CA GLN A 70 6.31 25.24 -0.17
C GLN A 70 7.44 26.27 -0.17
N ILE A 71 7.40 27.27 -1.05
CA ILE A 71 8.40 28.34 -1.13
C ILE A 71 8.34 29.25 0.10
N ILE A 72 7.14 29.56 0.59
CA ILE A 72 6.94 30.37 1.80
C ILE A 72 7.51 29.63 3.03
N TRP A 73 7.22 28.34 3.15
CA TRP A 73 7.77 27.47 4.20
C TRP A 73 9.30 27.38 4.14
N LEU A 74 9.88 27.15 2.96
CA LEU A 74 11.34 27.09 2.78
C LEU A 74 12.04 28.40 3.20
N ARG A 75 11.37 29.54 3.01
CA ARG A 75 11.88 30.87 3.39
C ARG A 75 11.69 31.20 4.88
N GLY A 76 11.18 30.25 5.67
CA GLY A 76 10.96 30.44 7.11
C GLY A 76 9.67 31.18 7.46
N GLY A 77 8.68 31.20 6.56
CA GLY A 77 7.34 31.69 6.86
C GLY A 77 6.56 30.67 7.71
N ASP A 78 5.80 31.17 8.67
CA ASP A 78 4.91 30.40 9.55
C ASP A 78 3.42 30.57 9.19
N ASP A 79 3.15 31.22 8.06
CA ASP A 79 1.81 31.47 7.53
C ASP A 79 1.23 30.20 6.91
N ASP A 80 0.16 29.69 7.52
CA ASP A 80 -0.56 28.46 7.15
C ASP A 80 -1.69 28.69 6.13
N ARG A 81 -1.87 29.94 5.68
CA ARG A 81 -2.91 30.28 4.70
C ARG A 81 -2.56 29.73 3.31
N GLU A 82 -3.56 29.17 2.65
CA GLU A 82 -3.48 28.79 1.24
C GLU A 82 -3.35 30.05 0.38
N HIS A 83 -2.24 30.18 -0.34
CA HIS A 83 -2.00 31.29 -1.26
C HIS A 83 -2.32 30.85 -2.69
N ASP A 84 -3.47 31.25 -3.21
CA ASP A 84 -4.01 30.89 -4.54
C ASP A 84 -3.23 31.43 -5.76
N THR A 85 -2.05 32.01 -5.57
CA THR A 85 -1.30 32.63 -6.67
C THR A 85 -0.33 31.66 -7.33
N ALA A 86 -0.80 30.98 -8.38
CA ALA A 86 0.07 30.63 -9.50
C ALA A 86 0.23 31.85 -10.43
N PRO A 87 1.46 32.10 -10.92
CA PRO A 87 1.61 32.09 -12.36
C PRO A 87 2.65 31.06 -12.76
N ILE A 88 2.26 30.30 -13.78
CA ILE A 88 3.08 29.35 -14.52
C ILE A 88 4.28 30.15 -15.05
N ALA A 89 5.48 29.88 -14.54
CA ALA A 89 6.70 30.41 -15.14
C ALA A 89 6.87 29.70 -16.49
N THR A 90 6.54 30.39 -17.57
CA THR A 90 6.95 30.03 -18.92
C THR A 90 8.48 29.97 -18.95
N TRP A 91 9.02 28.75 -19.10
CA TRP A 91 10.41 28.55 -19.48
C TRP A 91 10.65 29.19 -20.85
N SER A 92 11.69 30.02 -20.96
CA SER A 92 12.24 30.48 -22.24
C SER A 92 13.73 30.11 -22.26
N GLU A 93 14.17 29.58 -23.40
CA GLU A 93 15.50 29.02 -23.72
C GLU A 93 16.72 29.80 -23.23
#